data_AF-A0A1Y1WNQ3-F1
#
_entry.id   AF-A0A1Y1WNQ3-F1
#
_cell.length_a   1.000
_cell.length_b   1.000
_cell.length_c   1.000
_cell.angle_alpha   90.00
_cell.angle_beta   90.00
_cell.angle_gamma   90.00
#
_symmetry.space_group_name_H-M   'P 1'
#
loop_
_entity.id
_entity.type
_entity.pdbx_description
1 polymer ?
#
loop_
_entity_poly.entity_id
_entity_poly.type
_entity_poly.pdbx_seq_one_letter_code
_entity_poly.pdbx_strand_id
1 'polypeptide(L)'
;MVPNYYKQINEIPLTNSGKLNRKELPETCREDLIEEKYIAPETEIEKLICKIYSSLFNINENEIGKMSNFYELGGDSFYAIRMIAEIKKMLQIKLNIKDIMDNSLSAI
;
A
#
# COMPACT_ATOMS: atom_id res chain seq x y z
N MET A 1 -11.14 1.93 4.71
CA MET A 1 -10.46 0.80 5.37
C MET A 1 -10.63 -0.41 4.48
N VAL A 2 -9.55 -0.93 3.91
CA VAL A 2 -9.53 -2.15 3.10
C VAL A 2 -8.63 -3.17 3.85
N PRO A 3 -9.07 -4.43 4.06
CA PRO A 3 -8.25 -5.47 4.69
C PRO A 3 -7.02 -5.88 3.88
N ASN A 4 -5.90 -6.15 4.54
CA ASN A 4 -4.65 -6.61 3.91
C ASN A 4 -4.62 -8.14 3.66
N TYR A 5 -5.68 -8.86 4.03
CA TYR A 5 -5.86 -10.28 3.75
C TYR A 5 -7.34 -10.66 3.78
N TYR A 6 -7.68 -11.73 3.09
CA TYR A 6 -8.95 -12.43 3.22
C TYR A 6 -8.69 -13.91 3.35
N LYS A 7 -9.21 -14.55 4.40
CA LYS A 7 -9.09 -15.99 4.61
C LYS A 7 -10.45 -16.63 4.64
N GLN A 8 -10.70 -17.50 3.67
CA GLN A 8 -11.93 -18.28 3.63
C GLN A 8 -11.89 -19.35 4.72
N ILE A 9 -12.97 -19.42 5.51
CA ILE A 9 -13.20 -20.49 6.47
C ILE A 9 -14.49 -21.21 6.06
N ASN A 10 -14.51 -22.54 6.22
CA ASN A 10 -15.69 -23.34 5.91
C ASN A 10 -16.77 -23.18 6.98
N GLU A 11 -16.35 -23.01 8.24
CA GLU A 11 -17.23 -22.90 9.40
C GLU A 11 -16.70 -21.85 10.38
N ILE A 12 -17.61 -21.17 11.07
CA ILE A 12 -17.26 -20.18 12.10
C ILE A 12 -17.05 -20.92 13.43
N PRO A 13 -15.85 -20.86 14.04
CA PRO A 13 -15.61 -21.53 15.31
C PRO A 13 -16.39 -20.82 16.42
N LEU A 14 -17.15 -21.58 17.22
CA LEU A 14 -17.98 -21.07 18.30
C LEU A 14 -17.54 -21.67 19.64
N THR A 15 -17.65 -20.88 20.72
CA THR A 15 -17.53 -21.35 22.10
C THR A 15 -18.74 -22.21 22.47
N ASN A 16 -18.67 -22.95 23.59
CA ASN A 16 -19.82 -23.69 24.14
C ASN A 16 -21.08 -22.84 24.39
N SER A 17 -20.91 -21.51 24.51
CA SER A 17 -21.99 -20.54 24.66
C SER A 17 -22.51 -19.97 23.31
N GLY A 18 -22.02 -20.47 22.18
CA GLY A 18 -22.44 -20.06 20.84
C GLY A 18 -21.84 -18.74 20.35
N LYS A 19 -20.80 -18.19 21.02
CA LYS A 19 -20.12 -16.95 20.59
C LYS A 19 -18.91 -17.28 19.73
N LEU A 20 -18.51 -16.36 18.84
CA LEU A 20 -17.28 -16.51 18.05
C LEU A 20 -16.06 -16.81 18.94
N ASN A 21 -15.39 -17.93 18.68
CA ASN A 21 -14.12 -18.27 19.30
C ASN A 21 -12.96 -17.74 18.46
N ARG A 22 -12.56 -16.48 18.70
CA ARG A 22 -11.49 -15.83 17.93
C ARG A 22 -10.13 -16.52 17.99
N LYS A 23 -9.86 -17.29 19.05
CA LYS A 23 -8.57 -17.98 19.24
C LYS A 23 -8.45 -19.22 18.36
N GLU A 24 -9.57 -19.76 17.90
CA GLU A 24 -9.62 -20.91 17.00
C GLU A 24 -9.77 -20.50 15.53
N LEU A 25 -9.83 -19.19 15.24
CA LEU A 25 -9.73 -18.74 13.86
C LEU A 25 -8.37 -19.13 13.30
N PRO A 26 -8.30 -19.57 12.03
CA PRO A 26 -7.02 -19.91 11.41
C PRO A 26 -6.05 -18.73 11.50
N GLU A 27 -4.82 -19.01 11.90
CA GLU A 27 -3.77 -18.00 11.87
C GLU A 27 -3.47 -17.57 10.43
N THR A 28 -3.10 -16.31 10.26
CA THR A 28 -2.66 -15.77 8.97
C THR A 28 -1.22 -16.16 8.69
N CYS A 29 -0.96 -16.73 7.53
CA CYS A 29 0.39 -16.96 7.01
C CYS A 29 0.76 -15.84 6.02
N ARG A 30 2.05 -15.71 5.68
CA ARG A 30 2.50 -14.71 4.67
C ARG A 30 1.78 -14.86 3.34
N GLU A 31 1.44 -16.08 2.95
CA GLU A 31 0.70 -16.37 1.71
C GLU A 31 -0.74 -15.84 1.73
N ASP A 32 -1.33 -15.61 2.90
CA ASP A 32 -2.68 -15.03 3.03
C ASP A 32 -2.65 -13.51 2.85
N LEU A 33 -1.48 -12.88 3.03
CA LEU A 33 -1.33 -11.45 2.80
C LEU A 33 -1.53 -11.18 1.32
N ILE A 34 -2.28 -10.11 1.04
CA ILE A 34 -2.29 -9.52 -0.30
C ILE A 34 -0.90 -8.88 -0.48
N GLU A 35 0.09 -9.69 -0.85
CA GLU A 35 1.38 -9.16 -1.26
C GLU A 35 1.20 -8.52 -2.64
N GLU A 36 1.32 -7.19 -2.70
CA GLU A 36 1.58 -6.53 -3.97
C GLU A 36 2.89 -7.08 -4.53
N LYS A 37 2.81 -7.86 -5.62
CA LYS A 37 4.01 -8.34 -6.30
C LYS A 37 4.93 -7.16 -6.57
N TYR A 38 6.16 -7.22 -6.08
CA TYR A 38 7.17 -6.25 -6.47
C TYR A 38 7.33 -6.30 -7.99
N ILE A 39 7.06 -5.17 -8.64
CA ILE A 39 7.38 -4.96 -10.05
C ILE A 39 8.32 -3.77 -10.11
N ALA A 40 9.49 -3.98 -10.71
CA ALA A 40 10.49 -2.92 -10.83
C ALA A 40 9.92 -1.76 -11.68
N PRO A 41 10.27 -0.51 -11.33
CA PRO A 41 9.94 0.63 -12.18
C PRO A 41 10.72 0.55 -13.50
N GLU A 42 10.02 0.75 -14.62
CA GLU A 42 10.55 0.67 -15.98
C GLU A 42 10.85 2.06 -16.53
N THR A 43 9.95 3.02 -16.30
CA THR A 43 10.07 4.38 -16.82
C THR A 43 10.84 5.29 -15.87
N GLU A 44 11.41 6.38 -16.41
CA GLU A 44 12.10 7.39 -15.59
C GLU A 44 11.16 8.07 -14.58
N ILE A 45 9.87 8.22 -14.93
CA ILE A 45 8.85 8.78 -14.03
C ILE A 45 8.58 7.81 -12.87
N GLU A 46 8.37 6.52 -13.17
CA GLU A 46 8.15 5.50 -12.14
C GLU A 46 9.34 5.44 -11.16
N LYS A 47 10.58 5.43 -11.67
CA LYS A 47 11.80 5.44 -10.83
C LYS A 47 11.86 6.68 -9.93
N LEU A 48 11.51 7.85 -10.48
CA LEU A 48 11.50 9.09 -9.72
C LEU A 48 10.46 9.04 -8.59
N ILE A 49 9.26 8.49 -8.86
CA ILE A 49 8.23 8.34 -7.83
C ILE A 49 8.66 7.34 -6.77
N CYS A 50 9.22 6.17 -7.14
CA CYS A 50 9.75 5.19 -6.18
C CYS A 50 10.82 5.81 -5.28
N LYS A 51 11.69 6.67 -5.83
CA LYS A 51 12.69 7.41 -5.07
C LYS A 51 12.07 8.41 -4.07
N ILE A 52 11.03 9.13 -4.50
CA ILE A 52 10.27 10.02 -3.60
C ILE A 52 9.65 9.20 -2.47
N TYR A 53 9.08 8.04 -2.76
CA TYR A 53 8.50 7.14 -1.75
C TYR A 53 9.55 6.67 -0.75
N SER A 54 10.70 6.22 -1.24
CA SER A 54 11.82 5.80 -0.38
C SER A 54 12.22 6.91 0.58
N SER A 55 12.36 8.14 0.08
CA SER A 55 12.72 9.29 0.91
C SER A 55 11.61 9.70 1.89
N LEU A 56 10.33 9.56 1.53
CA LEU A 56 9.21 9.98 2.37
C LEU A 56 8.94 8.98 3.49
N PHE A 57 8.92 7.68 3.16
CA PHE A 57 8.57 6.62 4.09
C PHE A 57 9.79 5.99 4.78
N ASN A 58 11.00 6.38 4.38
CA ASN A 58 12.25 5.83 4.90
C ASN A 58 12.35 4.31 4.70
N ILE A 59 11.92 3.85 3.53
CA ILE A 59 11.92 2.45 3.06
C ILE A 59 13.00 2.32 1.97
N ASN A 60 13.60 1.14 1.82
CA ASN A 60 14.61 0.92 0.80
C ASN A 60 14.01 1.02 -0.62
N GLU A 61 14.70 1.69 -1.56
CA GLU A 61 14.25 1.81 -2.96
C GLU A 61 13.99 0.43 -3.61
N ASN A 62 14.72 -0.61 -3.20
CA ASN A 62 14.54 -1.98 -3.72
C ASN A 62 13.27 -2.68 -3.21
N GLU A 63 12.61 -2.13 -2.19
CA GLU A 63 11.36 -2.66 -1.64
C GLU A 63 10.13 -1.94 -2.20
N ILE A 64 10.33 -0.84 -2.94
CA ILE A 64 9.27 -0.05 -3.55
C ILE A 64 9.24 -0.33 -5.04
N GLY A 65 8.16 -0.97 -5.48
CA GLY A 65 7.89 -1.24 -6.89
C GLY A 65 6.93 -0.22 -7.51
N LYS A 66 6.74 -0.30 -8.83
CA LYS A 66 5.73 0.50 -9.54
C LYS A 66 4.29 0.18 -9.14
N MET A 67 4.05 -0.95 -8.48
CA MET A 67 2.73 -1.29 -7.96
C MET A 67 2.52 -0.86 -6.50
N SER A 68 3.57 -0.38 -5.81
CA SER A 68 3.48 -0.12 -4.38
C SER A 68 2.41 0.90 -4.02
N ASN A 69 1.50 0.48 -3.15
CA ASN A 69 0.40 1.29 -2.69
C ASN A 69 0.82 2.34 -1.67
N PHE A 70 0.46 3.60 -1.93
CA PHE A 70 0.72 4.73 -1.05
C PHE A 70 0.25 4.49 0.39
N TYR A 71 -0.93 3.91 0.59
CA TYR A 71 -1.51 3.68 1.92
C TYR A 71 -0.86 2.50 2.64
N GLU A 72 -0.47 1.45 1.92
CA GLU A 72 0.20 0.29 2.52
C GLU A 72 1.60 0.64 3.03
N LEU A 73 2.27 1.60 2.37
CA LEU A 73 3.53 2.16 2.83
C LEU A 73 3.39 3.10 4.04
N GLY A 74 2.17 3.30 4.57
CA GLY A 74 1.88 4.20 5.68
C GLY A 74 1.50 5.62 5.26
N GLY A 75 1.12 5.81 4.00
CA GLY A 75 0.67 7.09 3.46
C GLY A 75 -0.64 7.57 4.06
N ASP A 76 -0.70 8.88 4.30
CA ASP A 76 -1.89 9.61 4.73
C ASP A 76 -1.93 11.00 4.04
N SER A 77 -2.87 11.85 4.43
CA SER A 77 -2.98 13.21 3.87
C SER A 77 -1.71 14.05 4.08
N PHE A 78 -0.95 13.81 5.15
CA PHE A 78 0.29 14.54 5.41
C PHE A 78 1.39 14.12 4.43
N TYR A 79 1.57 12.82 4.22
CA TYR A 79 2.50 12.32 3.21
C TYR A 79 2.09 12.71 1.79
N ALA A 80 0.78 12.76 1.50
CA ALA A 80 0.28 13.15 0.18
C ALA A 80 0.64 14.60 -0.14
N ILE A 81 0.46 15.52 0.81
CA ILE A 81 0.85 16.93 0.65
C ILE A 81 2.35 17.06 0.38
N ARG A 82 3.18 16.30 1.12
CA ARG A 82 4.64 16.29 0.92
C ARG A 82 5.04 15.75 -0.45
N MET A 83 4.42 14.66 -0.89
CA MET A 83 4.64 14.07 -2.20
C MET A 83 4.32 15.05 -3.34
N ILE A 84 3.18 15.75 -3.27
CA ILE A 84 2.82 16.77 -4.29
C ILE A 84 3.87 17.87 -4.35
N ALA A 85 4.38 18.32 -3.20
CA ALA A 85 5.40 19.35 -3.14
C ALA A 85 6.71 18.91 -3.83
N GLU A 86 7.16 17.68 -3.57
CA GLU A 86 8.37 17.12 -4.21
C GLU A 86 8.18 16.87 -5.71
N ILE A 87 7.03 16.30 -6.11
CA ILE A 87 6.71 16.10 -7.54
C ILE A 87 6.67 17.43 -8.28
N LYS A 88 6.01 18.45 -7.72
CA LYS A 88 5.95 19.78 -8.33
C LYS A 88 7.34 20.38 -8.48
N LYS A 89 8.23 20.18 -7.51
CA LYS A 89 9.61 20.68 -7.56
C LYS A 89 10.42 19.99 -8.66
N MET A 90 10.30 18.67 -8.81
CA MET A 90 11.10 17.89 -9.75
C MET A 90 10.55 17.92 -11.18
N LEU A 91 9.24 17.79 -11.35
CA LEU A 91 8.59 17.63 -12.65
C LEU A 91 7.92 18.92 -13.17
N GLN A 92 7.81 19.97 -12.33
CA GLN A 92 7.07 21.20 -12.65
C GLN A 92 5.58 20.97 -12.99
N ILE A 93 5.05 19.80 -12.62
CA ILE A 93 3.65 19.41 -12.80
C ILE A 93 2.87 19.72 -11.51
N LYS A 94 1.65 20.22 -11.66
CA LYS A 94 0.75 20.46 -10.54
C LYS A 94 -0.25 19.31 -10.43
N LEU A 95 -0.08 18.48 -9.41
CA LEU A 95 -1.02 17.42 -9.06
C LEU A 95 -2.01 17.88 -7.98
N ASN A 96 -3.21 17.32 -8.02
CA ASN A 96 -4.20 17.42 -6.95
C ASN A 96 -3.96 16.29 -5.94
N ILE A 97 -4.35 16.51 -4.67
CA ILE A 97 -4.27 15.47 -3.64
C ILE A 97 -5.13 14.25 -3.98
N LYS A 98 -6.25 14.47 -4.69
CA LYS A 98 -7.08 13.39 -5.20
C LYS A 98 -6.30 12.46 -6.15
N ASP A 99 -5.37 13.00 -6.92
CA ASP A 99 -4.61 12.21 -7.91
C ASP A 99 -3.70 11.17 -7.23
N ILE A 100 -3.25 11.44 -6.00
CA ILE A 100 -2.46 10.52 -5.18
C ILE A 100 -3.36 9.56 -4.38
N MET A 101 -4.50 10.06 -3.91
CA MET A 101 -5.40 9.27 -3.05
C MET A 101 -6.24 8.25 -3.83
N ASP A 102 -6.63 8.57 -5.06
CA ASP A 102 -7.52 7.72 -5.86
C ASP A 102 -6.76 6.72 -6.74
N ASN A 103 -5.45 6.92 -6.99
CA ASN A 103 -4.64 6.04 -7.84
C ASN A 103 -3.46 5.44 -7.06
N SER A 104 -3.45 4.12 -6.89
CA SER A 104 -2.18 3.41 -6.71
C SER A 104 -1.33 3.62 -7.97
N LEU A 105 0.00 3.71 -7.83
CA LEU A 105 0.97 4.11 -8.86
C LEU A 105 0.78 3.52 -10.27
N SER A 106 0.02 2.44 -10.42
CA SER A 106 -0.31 1.78 -11.69
C SER A 106 -0.94 2.66 -12.79
N ALA A 107 -1.41 3.86 -12.48
CA ALA A 107 -2.21 4.69 -13.39
C ALA A 107 -1.55 6.02 -13.81
N ILE A 108 -0.30 6.29 -13.41
CA ILE A 108 0.49 7.46 -13.85
C ILE A 108 1.66 6.99 -14.70
#